data_AF-A0A6V8LP39-F1
#
_entry.id   AF-A0A6V8LP39-F1
#
_cell.length_a   1.000
_cell.length_b   1.000
_cell.length_c   1.000
_cell.angle_alpha   90.00
_cell.angle_beta   90.00
_cell.angle_gamma   90.00
#
_symmetry.space_group_name_H-M   'P 1'
#
loop_
_entity.id
_entity.type
_entity.pdbx_description
1 polymer ?
#
loop_
_entity_poly.entity_id
_entity_poly.type
_entity_poly.pdbx_seq_one_letter_code
_entity_poly.pdbx_strand_id
1 'polypeptide(L)'
;MLVERLPADSSFARAVHGEAADWGVTEHLLAAVVDQLAVANWMFATVNRDEDAEQIPYPEPLARPGLETSPEEPTPDGASPAEIAAFFGLPG
;
A
#
# COMPACT_ATOMS: atom_id res chain seq x y z
N MET A 1 20.75 -0.43 -28.63
CA MET A 1 20.00 -1.61 -29.12
C MET A 1 18.51 -1.29 -29.22
N LEU A 2 17.71 -2.06 -29.98
CA LEU A 2 16.24 -1.92 -30.00
C LEU A 2 15.58 -2.52 -28.74
N VAL A 3 16.31 -3.38 -28.03
CA VAL A 3 15.89 -4.07 -26.81
C VAL A 3 15.83 -3.13 -25.59
N GLU A 4 16.70 -2.11 -25.54
CA GLU A 4 16.80 -1.14 -24.42
C GLU A 4 15.69 -0.07 -24.44
N ARG A 5 14.90 0.01 -25.52
CA ARG A 5 13.83 1.00 -25.70
C ARG A 5 12.45 0.38 -25.87
N LEU A 6 12.30 -0.87 -25.46
CA LEU A 6 11.00 -1.54 -25.44
C LEU A 6 10.11 -0.92 -24.34
N PRO A 7 8.82 -0.69 -24.62
CA PRO A 7 7.85 -0.30 -23.62
C PRO A 7 7.82 -1.27 -22.44
N ALA A 8 7.59 -0.74 -21.23
CA ALA A 8 7.59 -1.50 -19.98
C ALA A 8 6.53 -2.62 -19.94
N ASP A 9 5.50 -2.51 -20.78
CA ASP A 9 4.40 -3.48 -20.95
C ASP A 9 4.65 -4.51 -22.06
N SER A 10 5.81 -4.47 -22.73
CA SER A 10 6.12 -5.39 -23.84
C SER A 10 6.18 -6.85 -23.37
N SER A 11 5.79 -7.76 -24.24
CA SER A 11 5.86 -9.22 -23.98
C SER A 11 7.27 -9.70 -23.63
N PHE A 12 8.30 -9.00 -24.10
CA PHE A 12 9.69 -9.24 -23.73
C PHE A 12 9.99 -8.81 -22.28
N ALA A 13 9.51 -7.64 -21.84
CA ALA A 13 9.66 -7.19 -20.45
C ALA A 13 9.00 -8.17 -19.47
N ARG A 14 7.79 -8.66 -19.78
CA ARG A 14 7.14 -9.73 -18.97
C ARG A 14 7.87 -11.06 -19.01
N ALA A 15 8.40 -11.48 -20.16
CA ALA A 15 9.11 -12.75 -20.29
C ALA A 15 10.48 -12.75 -19.56
N VAL A 16 11.11 -11.59 -19.40
CA VAL A 16 12.38 -11.42 -18.68
C VAL A 16 12.17 -11.18 -17.18
N HIS A 17 11.13 -10.43 -16.80
CA HIS A 17 10.86 -10.07 -15.40
C HIS A 17 9.83 -10.98 -14.71
N GLY A 18 9.16 -11.89 -15.42
CA GLY A 18 8.20 -12.84 -14.85
C GLY A 18 6.84 -12.23 -14.52
N GLU A 19 6.10 -12.83 -13.58
CA GLU A 19 4.83 -12.28 -13.03
C GLU A 19 5.00 -10.86 -12.44
N ALA A 20 6.25 -10.44 -12.23
CA ALA A 20 6.68 -9.08 -11.93
C ALA A 20 6.81 -8.20 -13.19
N ALA A 21 5.68 -7.81 -13.78
CA ALA A 21 5.55 -6.39 -14.11
C ALA A 21 5.19 -5.68 -12.80
N ASP A 22 6.14 -5.67 -11.86
CA ASP A 22 5.99 -5.05 -10.54
C ASP A 22 5.50 -3.61 -10.73
N TRP A 23 4.64 -3.15 -9.83
CA TRP A 23 4.26 -1.76 -9.81
C TRP A 23 5.50 -0.88 -9.88
N GLY A 24 5.53 0.02 -10.86
CA GLY A 24 6.52 1.08 -10.87
C GLY A 24 6.26 2.07 -9.73
N VAL A 25 7.20 2.98 -9.53
CA VAL A 25 7.09 4.02 -8.50
C VAL A 25 5.80 4.83 -8.68
N THR A 26 5.41 5.11 -9.93
CA THR A 26 4.17 5.84 -10.25
C THR A 26 2.93 5.10 -9.77
N GLU A 27 2.86 3.78 -10.00
CA GLU A 27 1.73 2.95 -9.59
C GLU A 27 1.63 2.88 -8.06
N HIS A 28 2.76 2.75 -7.36
CA HIS A 28 2.80 2.80 -5.90
C HIS A 28 2.31 4.15 -5.35
N LEU A 29 2.78 5.25 -5.92
CA LEU A 29 2.39 6.60 -5.52
C LEU A 29 0.92 6.88 -5.82
N LEU A 30 0.44 6.48 -7.00
CA LEU A 30 -0.95 6.65 -7.38
C LEU A 30 -1.88 5.84 -6.46
N ALA A 31 -1.53 4.60 -6.16
CA ALA A 31 -2.30 3.80 -5.22
C ALA A 31 -2.36 4.46 -3.84
N ALA A 32 -1.25 5.04 -3.35
CA ALA A 32 -1.27 5.79 -2.10
C ALA A 32 -2.19 7.02 -2.16
N VAL A 33 -2.21 7.75 -3.28
CA VAL A 33 -3.16 8.86 -3.49
C VAL A 33 -4.61 8.35 -3.46
N VAL A 34 -4.91 7.23 -4.13
CA VAL A 34 -6.25 6.63 -4.13
C VAL A 34 -6.68 6.22 -2.72
N ASP A 35 -5.80 5.57 -1.96
CA ASP A 35 -6.06 5.16 -0.58
C ASP A 35 -6.42 6.37 0.29
N GLN A 36 -5.64 7.46 0.19
CA GLN A 36 -5.90 8.68 0.96
C GLN A 36 -7.19 9.41 0.52
N LEU A 37 -7.49 9.41 -0.78
CA LEU A 37 -8.74 9.98 -1.29
C LEU A 37 -9.96 9.19 -0.81
N ALA A 38 -9.87 7.86 -0.77
CA ALA A 38 -10.94 7.01 -0.25
C ALA A 38 -11.24 7.33 1.22
N VAL A 39 -10.19 7.48 2.04
CA VAL A 39 -10.33 7.87 3.45
C VAL A 39 -10.93 9.26 3.60
N ALA A 40 -10.46 10.24 2.83
CA ALA A 40 -11.00 11.61 2.87
C ALA A 40 -12.48 11.65 2.48
N ASN A 41 -12.86 10.92 1.45
CA ASN A 41 -14.25 10.81 1.01
C ASN A 41 -15.12 10.08 2.04
N TRP A 42 -14.59 9.03 2.67
CA TRP A 42 -15.27 8.34 3.76
C TRP A 42 -15.51 9.27 4.95
N MET A 43 -14.51 10.07 5.36
CA MET A 43 -14.67 11.05 6.44
C MET A 43 -15.73 12.10 6.07
N PHE A 44 -15.68 12.62 4.84
CA PHE A 44 -16.67 13.57 4.35
C PHE A 44 -18.08 12.98 4.36
N ALA A 45 -18.27 11.79 3.79
CA ALA A 45 -19.56 11.12 3.77
C ALA A 45 -20.07 10.79 5.18
N THR A 46 -19.17 10.38 6.08
CA THR A 46 -19.50 10.06 7.47
C THR A 46 -19.96 11.28 8.25
N VAL A 47 -19.36 12.45 8.03
CA VAL A 47 -19.75 13.71 8.69
C VAL A 47 -21.05 14.27 8.13
N ASN A 48 -21.32 14.05 6.84
CA ASN A 48 -22.49 14.63 6.15
C ASN A 48 -23.67 13.66 6.04
N ARG A 49 -23.67 12.56 6.79
CA ARG A 49 -24.78 11.59 6.79
C ARG A 49 -25.89 12.02 7.76
N ASP A 50 -27.10 11.54 7.50
CA ASP A 50 -28.21 11.67 8.44
C ASP A 50 -27.95 10.86 9.73
N GLU A 51 -28.51 11.31 10.86
CA GLU A 51 -28.27 10.70 12.18
C GLU A 51 -28.70 9.22 12.25
N ASP A 52 -29.76 8.87 11.51
CA ASP A 52 -30.31 7.52 11.44
C ASP A 52 -29.70 6.67 10.30
N ALA A 53 -28.75 7.23 9.53
CA ALA A 53 -28.12 6.50 8.43
C ALA A 53 -27.15 5.42 8.93
N GLU A 54 -27.11 4.29 8.20
CA GLU A 54 -26.18 3.20 8.48
C GLU A 54 -24.72 3.68 8.44
N GLN A 55 -23.88 3.06 9.28
CA GLN A 55 -22.47 3.39 9.33
C GLN A 55 -21.75 2.95 8.05
N ILE A 56 -21.06 3.89 7.42
CA ILE A 56 -20.24 3.60 6.24
C ILE A 56 -18.99 2.84 6.69
N PRO A 57 -18.70 1.66 6.11
CA PRO A 57 -17.49 0.91 6.46
C PRO A 57 -16.24 1.70 6.09
N TYR A 58 -15.18 1.50 6.88
CA TYR A 58 -13.88 2.10 6.58
C TYR A 58 -13.33 1.53 5.27
N PRO A 59 -12.77 2.36 4.36
CA PRO A 59 -12.29 1.88 3.08
C PRO A 59 -11.05 1.01 3.24
N GLU A 60 -10.98 -0.07 2.47
CA GLU A 60 -9.80 -0.93 2.39
C GLU A 60 -8.77 -0.35 1.40
N PRO A 61 -7.47 -0.37 1.72
CA PRO A 61 -6.42 0.04 0.80
C PRO A 61 -6.37 -0.83 -0.47
N LEU A 62 -5.85 -0.27 -1.55
CA LEU A 62 -5.59 -1.03 -2.77
C LEU A 62 -4.53 -2.11 -2.52
N ALA A 63 -4.87 -3.35 -2.89
CA ALA A 63 -3.95 -4.49 -2.84
C ALA A 63 -2.73 -4.24 -3.74
N ARG A 64 -1.53 -4.33 -3.15
CA ARG A 64 -0.26 -4.06 -3.84
C ARG A 64 0.42 -5.39 -4.18
N PRO A 65 0.96 -5.57 -5.40
CA PRO A 65 1.75 -6.76 -5.72
C PRO A 65 2.91 -6.93 -4.74
N GLY A 66 3.12 -8.16 -4.27
CA GLY A 66 4.17 -8.48 -3.30
C GLY A 66 3.89 -8.10 -1.85
N LEU A 67 2.77 -7.43 -1.56
CA LEU A 67 2.23 -7.32 -0.20
C LEU A 67 0.96 -8.17 -0.09
N GLU A 68 1.01 -9.18 0.78
CA GLU A 68 -0.20 -9.83 1.28
C GLU A 68 -0.99 -8.77 2.06
N THR A 69 -2.09 -8.25 1.50
CA THR A 69 -3.02 -7.40 2.25
C THR A 69 -3.90 -8.32 3.12
N SER A 70 -3.30 -8.96 4.12
CA SER A 70 -4.11 -9.59 5.14
C SER A 70 -4.74 -8.48 5.99
N PRO A 71 -6.04 -8.52 6.30
CA PRO A 71 -6.63 -7.64 7.31
C PRO A 71 -6.03 -8.06 8.67
N GLU A 72 -4.84 -7.55 8.95
CA GLU A 72 -4.11 -7.86 10.16
C GLU A 72 -4.81 -7.17 11.34
N GLU A 73 -5.44 -7.97 12.20
CA GLU A 73 -5.67 -7.55 13.58
C GLU A 73 -4.32 -7.04 14.13
N PRO A 74 -4.28 -5.93 14.88
CA PRO A 74 -3.03 -5.33 15.31
C PRO A 74 -2.25 -6.30 16.20
N THR A 75 -1.38 -7.08 15.58
CA THR A 75 -0.33 -7.85 16.24
C THR A 75 0.73 -6.83 16.67
N PRO A 76 1.24 -6.90 17.91
CA PRO A 76 2.34 -6.06 18.32
C PRO A 76 3.65 -6.60 17.72
N ASP A 77 3.75 -6.63 16.40
CA ASP A 77 4.98 -6.96 15.64
C ASP A 77 5.86 -5.71 15.49
N GLY A 78 5.87 -4.86 16.51
CA GLY A 78 6.79 -3.75 16.63
C GLY A 78 8.01 -4.19 17.44
N ALA A 79 9.21 -3.85 16.97
CA ALA A 79 10.42 -3.99 17.76
C ALA A 79 10.24 -3.29 19.12
N SER A 80 10.49 -4.02 20.19
CA SER A 80 10.47 -3.50 21.54
C SER A 80 11.45 -2.33 21.69
N PRO A 81 11.23 -1.42 22.65
CA PRO A 81 12.16 -0.32 22.90
C PRO A 81 13.61 -0.78 23.11
N ALA A 82 13.81 -1.98 23.66
CA ALA A 82 15.14 -2.59 23.83
C ALA A 82 15.77 -3.03 22.50
N GLU A 83 14.98 -3.60 21.58
CA GLU A 83 15.45 -3.98 20.24
C GLU A 83 15.79 -2.74 19.40
N ILE A 84 15.00 -1.67 19.53
CA ILE A 84 15.29 -0.38 18.90
C ILE A 84 16.60 0.21 19.47
N ALA A 85 16.77 0.20 20.80
CA ALA A 85 17.99 0.69 21.44
C ALA A 85 19.23 -0.13 21.00
N ALA A 86 19.10 -1.45 20.88
CA ALA A 86 20.17 -2.33 20.41
C ALA A 86 20.54 -2.06 18.94
N PHE A 87 19.55 -1.81 18.07
CA PHE A 87 19.80 -1.41 16.68
C PHE A 87 20.61 -0.11 16.58
N PHE A 88 20.32 0.86 17.44
CA PHE A 88 21.04 2.14 17.50
C PHE A 88 22.31 2.12 18.36
N GLY A 89 22.68 0.98 18.95
CA GLY A 89 23.88 0.82 19.77
C GLY A 89 23.84 1.58 21.10
N LEU A 90 22.65 1.87 21.62
CA LEU A 90 22.48 2.52 22.92
C LEU A 90 22.61 1.49 24.05
N PRO A 91 23.30 1.80 25.16
CA PRO A 91 23.26 0.95 26.35
C PRO A 91 21.82 0.93 26.91
N GLY A 92 21.33 -0.28 27.21
CA GLY A 92 19.97 -0.53 27.72
C GLY A 92 19.75 -0.15 29.18
#